data_AF-A0A850S563-F1
#
_entry.id   AF-A0A850S563-F1
#
_cell.length_a   1.000
_cell.length_b   1.000
_cell.length_c   1.000
_cell.angle_alpha   90.00
_cell.angle_beta   90.00
_cell.angle_gamma   90.00
#
_symmetry.space_group_name_H-M   'P 1'
#
loop_
_entity.id
_entity.type
_entity.pdbx_description
1 polymer ?
#
loop_
_entity_poly.entity_id
_entity_poly.type
_entity_poly.pdbx_seq_one_letter_code
_entity_poly.pdbx_strand_id
1 'polypeptide(L)'
;MRITLLLLTLFAFSLPASAGMFSTIDERANHISAQLEGNNSYHAHLARELANVAIEEKGQHDVTAALEFIRMAESHAAQAGGAK
;
A
#
# COMPACT_ATOMS: atom_id res chain seq x y z
N MET A 1 -34.65 -27.97 4.20
CA MET A 1 -33.20 -28.20 3.96
C MET A 1 -32.75 -27.67 2.59
N ARG A 2 -33.09 -26.41 2.23
CA ARG A 2 -32.62 -25.77 0.98
C ARG A 2 -31.79 -24.50 1.24
N ILE A 3 -31.92 -23.92 2.44
CA ILE A 3 -31.22 -22.69 2.84
C ILE A 3 -29.77 -22.98 3.27
N THR A 4 -29.49 -24.19 3.75
CA THR A 4 -28.13 -24.59 4.18
C THR A 4 -27.14 -24.76 3.03
N LEU A 5 -27.61 -24.97 1.80
CA LEU A 5 -26.75 -25.10 0.61
C LEU A 5 -26.32 -23.75 0.02
N LEU A 6 -27.05 -22.67 0.30
CA LEU A 6 -26.75 -21.31 -0.20
C LEU A 6 -25.70 -20.57 0.64
N LEU A 7 -25.48 -20.97 1.89
CA LEU A 7 -24.49 -20.35 2.77
C LEU A 7 -23.05 -20.78 2.47
N LEU A 8 -22.86 -21.91 1.78
CA LEU A 8 -21.53 -22.45 1.48
C LEU A 8 -20.87 -21.83 0.24
N THR A 9 -21.62 -21.14 -0.62
CA THR A 9 -21.08 -20.49 -1.83
C THR A 9 -20.52 -19.09 -1.58
N LEU A 10 -20.87 -18.45 -0.45
CA LEU A 10 -20.37 -17.11 -0.08
C LEU A 10 -18.90 -17.11 0.37
N PHE A 11 -18.33 -18.26 0.71
CA PHE A 11 -16.90 -18.37 1.07
C PHE A 11 -15.97 -18.57 -0.13
N ALA A 12 -16.50 -18.73 -1.36
CA ALA A 12 -15.68 -18.99 -2.55
C ALA A 12 -15.04 -17.74 -3.18
N PHE A 13 -15.27 -16.53 -2.64
CA PHE A 13 -14.84 -15.27 -3.26
C PHE A 13 -13.83 -14.44 -2.45
N SER A 14 -13.07 -15.04 -1.54
CA SER A 14 -11.94 -14.35 -0.89
C SER A 14 -10.62 -15.07 -1.14
N LEU A 15 -10.25 -15.22 -2.42
CA LEU A 15 -8.84 -15.34 -2.74
C LEU A 15 -8.22 -13.95 -2.50
N PRO A 16 -7.25 -13.80 -1.58
CA PRO A 16 -6.42 -12.61 -1.58
C PRO A 16 -5.68 -12.64 -2.92
N ALA A 17 -5.89 -11.62 -3.74
CA ALA A 17 -5.02 -11.37 -4.88
C ALA A 17 -3.61 -11.16 -4.33
N SER A 18 -2.80 -12.21 -4.32
CA SER A 18 -1.36 -12.13 -4.04
C SER A 18 -0.71 -11.43 -5.24
N ALA A 19 -0.87 -10.10 -5.29
CA ALA A 19 -0.13 -9.20 -6.15
C ALA A 19 1.26 -8.98 -5.52
N GLY A 20 2.07 -10.02 -5.52
CA GLY A 20 3.29 -10.05 -4.71
C GLY A 20 4.53 -10.45 -5.50
N MET A 21 4.93 -9.63 -6.48
CA MET A 21 6.35 -9.60 -6.88
C MET A 21 6.79 -8.32 -7.60
N PHE A 22 5.88 -7.54 -8.20
CA PHE A 22 6.21 -6.30 -8.90
C PHE A 22 5.13 -5.22 -8.65
N SER A 23 4.97 -4.77 -7.41
CA SER A 23 4.10 -3.62 -7.15
C SER A 23 4.74 -2.36 -7.73
N THR A 24 3.97 -1.64 -8.55
CA THR A 24 4.43 -0.37 -9.12
C THR A 24 4.57 0.70 -8.04
N ILE A 25 5.31 1.77 -8.32
CA ILE A 25 5.48 2.88 -7.35
C ILE A 25 4.12 3.48 -6.95
N ASP A 26 3.18 3.59 -7.89
CA ASP A 26 1.83 4.11 -7.63
C ASP A 26 1.03 3.17 -6.74
N GLU A 27 1.11 1.85 -6.98
CA GLU A 27 0.44 0.85 -6.12
C GLU A 27 0.99 0.90 -4.70
N ARG A 28 2.31 1.02 -4.56
CA ARG A 28 2.97 1.13 -3.24
C ARG A 28 2.58 2.43 -2.54
N ALA A 29 2.54 3.55 -3.26
CA ALA A 29 2.14 4.84 -2.71
C ALA A 29 0.66 4.86 -2.27
N ASN A 30 -0.23 4.26 -3.08
CA ASN A 30 -1.63 4.09 -2.73
C ASN A 30 -1.80 3.19 -1.51
N HIS A 31 -1.02 2.10 -1.42
CA HIS A 31 -1.02 1.22 -0.26
C HIS A 31 -0.59 1.96 1.01
N ILE A 32 0.49 2.74 0.96
CA ILE A 32 0.96 3.56 2.10
C ILE A 32 -0.11 4.57 2.51
N SER A 33 -0.76 5.23 1.56
CA SER A 33 -1.80 6.21 1.83
C SER A 33 -3.02 5.57 2.53
N ALA A 34 -3.47 4.40 2.05
CA ALA A 34 -4.56 3.66 2.65
C ALA A 34 -4.20 3.12 4.05
N GLN A 35 -2.99 2.58 4.20
CA GLN A 35 -2.49 2.04 5.46
C GLN A 35 -2.41 3.09 6.56
N LEU A 36 -2.10 4.34 6.20
CA LEU A 36 -1.92 5.44 7.13
C LEU A 36 -3.17 6.32 7.25
N GLU A 37 -4.28 5.96 6.63
CA GLU A 37 -5.50 6.78 6.67
C GLU A 37 -5.92 7.07 8.12
N GLY A 38 -6.19 8.35 8.42
CA GLY A 38 -6.54 8.79 9.78
C GLY A 38 -5.36 8.84 10.79
N ASN A 39 -4.15 8.39 10.42
CA ASN A 39 -2.96 8.50 11.27
C ASN A 39 -2.25 9.85 11.09
N ASN A 40 -2.18 10.65 12.15
CA ASN A 40 -1.59 12.00 12.11
C ASN A 40 -0.23 12.08 12.81
N SER A 41 0.43 10.94 13.04
CA SER A 41 1.80 10.93 13.57
C SER A 41 2.78 11.55 12.57
N TYR A 42 3.91 12.05 13.07
CA TYR A 42 5.00 12.56 12.24
C TYR A 42 5.42 11.57 11.16
N HIS A 43 5.60 10.29 11.53
CA HIS A 43 5.99 9.25 10.60
C HIS A 43 4.91 8.97 9.53
N ALA A 44 3.62 9.04 9.89
CA ALA A 44 2.55 8.88 8.92
C ALA A 44 2.52 10.03 7.91
N HIS A 45 2.71 11.27 8.37
CA HIS A 45 2.81 12.43 7.48
C HIS A 45 4.03 12.31 6.55
N LEU A 46 5.20 12.02 7.12
CA LEU A 46 6.44 11.90 6.35
C LEU A 46 6.37 10.77 5.32
N ALA A 47 5.75 9.64 5.66
CA ALA A 47 5.56 8.53 4.73
C ALA A 47 4.69 8.93 3.51
N ARG A 48 3.62 9.71 3.70
CA ARG A 48 2.80 10.21 2.58
C ARG A 48 3.56 11.17 1.69
N GLU A 49 4.32 12.09 2.28
CA GLU A 49 5.14 13.04 1.52
C GLU A 49 6.20 12.32 0.67
N LEU A 50 6.91 11.34 1.26
CA LEU A 50 7.90 10.55 0.53
C LEU A 50 7.27 9.70 -0.58
N ALA A 51 6.05 9.18 -0.37
CA ALA A 51 5.30 8.47 -1.39
C ALA A 51 4.91 9.40 -2.56
N ASN A 52 4.52 10.65 -2.28
CA ASN A 52 4.23 11.64 -3.30
C ASN A 52 5.48 12.00 -4.12
N VAL A 53 6.61 12.25 -3.44
CA VAL A 53 7.89 12.51 -4.11
C VAL A 53 8.29 11.33 -5.00
N ALA A 54 8.08 10.09 -4.55
CA ALA A 54 8.34 8.92 -5.39
C ALA A 54 7.51 8.89 -6.69
N ILE A 55 6.23 9.31 -6.63
CA ILE A 55 5.38 9.42 -7.82
C ILE A 55 5.90 10.52 -8.76
N GLU A 56 6.33 11.66 -8.21
CA GLU A 56 6.88 12.77 -8.98
C GLU A 56 8.18 12.38 -9.69
N GLU A 57 9.12 11.75 -8.99
CA GLU A 57 10.40 11.29 -9.56
C GLU A 57 10.18 10.22 -10.64
N LYS A 58 9.22 9.31 -10.44
CA LYS A 58 8.79 8.36 -11.48
C LYS A 58 8.30 9.11 -12.73
N GLY A 59 7.50 10.16 -12.54
CA GLY A 59 7.01 11.03 -13.62
C GLY A 59 8.13 11.73 -14.39
N GLN A 60 9.25 12.02 -13.72
CA GLN A 60 10.46 12.60 -14.30
C GLN A 60 11.40 11.56 -14.95
N HIS A 61 10.99 10.29 -15.02
CA HIS A 61 11.79 9.15 -15.47
C HIS A 61 13.02 8.84 -14.60
N ASP A 62 13.14 9.42 -13.40
CA ASP A 62 14.14 9.00 -12.41
C ASP A 62 13.59 7.85 -11.56
N VAL A 63 13.56 6.67 -12.16
CA VAL A 63 13.03 5.46 -11.52
C VAL A 63 13.88 5.04 -10.31
N THR A 64 15.18 5.38 -10.30
CA THR A 64 16.07 5.04 -9.19
C THR A 64 15.75 5.88 -7.96
N ALA A 65 15.65 7.21 -8.12
CA ALA A 65 15.25 8.08 -7.02
C ALA A 65 13.84 7.73 -6.52
N ALA A 66 12.91 7.48 -7.45
CA ALA A 66 11.55 7.08 -7.12
C ALA A 66 11.50 5.79 -6.27
N LEU A 67 12.34 4.80 -6.59
CA LEU A 67 12.44 3.55 -5.82
C LEU A 67 13.02 3.76 -4.41
N GLU A 68 13.95 4.68 -4.24
CA GLU A 68 14.50 5.01 -2.92
C GLU A 68 13.49 5.75 -2.06
N PHE A 69 12.80 6.76 -2.61
CA PHE A 69 11.78 7.49 -1.86
C PHE A 69 10.63 6.60 -1.40
N ILE A 70 10.16 5.69 -2.25
CA ILE A 70 9.08 4.76 -1.85
C ILE A 70 9.54 3.75 -0.78
N ARG A 71 10.82 3.33 -0.78
CA ARG A 71 11.39 2.50 0.30
C ARG A 71 11.47 3.28 1.62
N MET A 72 11.84 4.55 1.57
CA MET A 72 11.86 5.42 2.74
C MET A 72 10.44 5.63 3.28
N ALA A 73 9.45 5.83 2.39
CA ALA A 73 8.05 5.95 2.74
C ALA A 73 7.53 4.71 3.49
N GLU A 74 7.84 3.51 2.99
CA GLU A 74 7.48 2.24 3.65
C GLU A 74 8.12 2.10 5.03
N SER A 75 9.38 2.50 5.18
CA SER A 75 10.07 2.48 6.48
C SER A 75 9.37 3.36 7.51
N HIS A 76 8.96 4.58 7.11
CA HIS A 76 8.21 5.47 7.99
C HIS A 76 6.77 5.00 8.21
N ALA A 77 6.12 4.40 7.20
CA ALA A 77 4.81 3.80 7.37
C ALA A 77 4.84 2.67 8.43
N ALA A 78 5.87 1.82 8.40
CA ALA A 78 6.08 0.79 9.41
C ALA A 78 6.34 1.38 10.81
N GLN A 79 7.09 2.48 10.91
CA GLN A 79 7.31 3.20 12.18
C GLN A 79 6.04 3.86 12.72
N ALA A 80 5.13 4.27 11.84
CA ALA A 80 3.83 4.83 12.21
C ALA A 80 2.81 3.78 12.69
N GLY A 81 3.18 2.49 12.72
CA GLY A 81 2.30 1.39 13.07
C GLY A 81 1.59 0.75 11.87
N GLY A 82 2.03 1.06 10.64
CA GLY A 82 1.60 0.34 9.45
C GLY A 82 2.06 -1.12 9.52
N ALA A 83 1.11 -2.06 9.40
CA ALA A 83 1.39 -3.49 9.33
C ALA A 83 2.48 -3.84 8.30
N LYS A 84 3.42 -4.69 8.69
CA LYS A 84 4.40 -5.32 7.80
C LYS A 84 3.72 -6.32 6.86
#